data_AF-A0A2P7NSC3-F1
#
_entry.id   AF-A0A2P7NSC3-F1
#
_cell.length_a   1.000
_cell.length_b   1.000
_cell.length_c   1.000
_cell.angle_alpha   90.00
_cell.angle_beta   90.00
_cell.angle_gamma   90.00
#
_symmetry.space_group_name_H-M   'P 1'
#
loop_
_entity.id
_entity.type
_entity.pdbx_description
1 polymer ?
#
loop_
_entity_poly.entity_id
_entity_poly.type
_entity_poly.pdbx_seq_one_letter_code
_entity_poly.pdbx_strand_id
1 'polypeptide(L)'
;MKLFKLILVIAMCLFLSNVHATETLPEKNESFKNEIKRDANKELNRVDEATCTGTDTECMKNKIGNRTEEGKELIQDKSNEIKNKVD
;
A
#
# COMPACT_ATOMS: atom_id res chain seq x y z
N MET A 1 -23.06 -14.50 -41.27
CA MET A 1 -21.89 -15.12 -40.60
C MET A 1 -20.89 -14.12 -40.01
N LYS A 2 -20.62 -12.95 -40.63
CA LYS A 2 -19.65 -11.96 -40.10
C LYS A 2 -20.08 -11.34 -38.75
N LEU A 3 -21.36 -11.00 -38.60
CA LEU A 3 -21.93 -10.50 -37.34
C LEU A 3 -21.83 -11.51 -36.19
N PHE A 4 -22.04 -12.79 -36.47
CA PHE A 4 -21.95 -13.85 -35.46
C PHE A 4 -20.52 -14.04 -34.93
N LYS A 5 -19.51 -13.90 -35.80
CA LYS A 5 -18.10 -13.90 -35.39
C LYS A 5 -17.75 -12.69 -34.53
N LEU A 6 -18.32 -11.52 -34.84
CA LEU A 6 -18.09 -10.30 -34.08
C LEU A 6 -18.68 -10.38 -32.66
N ILE A 7 -19.88 -10.93 -32.53
CA ILE A 7 -20.54 -11.15 -31.23
C ILE A 7 -19.75 -12.17 -30.39
N LEU A 8 -19.22 -13.23 -31.00
CA LEU A 8 -18.41 -14.25 -30.32
C LEU A 8 -17.09 -13.66 -29.76
N VAL A 9 -16.44 -12.78 -30.52
CA VAL A 9 -15.21 -12.10 -30.08
C VAL A 9 -15.49 -11.15 -28.93
N ILE A 10 -16.56 -10.37 -29.00
CA ILE A 10 -16.96 -9.45 -27.91
C ILE A 10 -17.31 -10.24 -26.64
N ALA A 11 -18.03 -11.36 -26.77
CA ALA A 11 -18.35 -12.22 -25.64
C ALA A 11 -17.09 -12.82 -24.98
N MET A 12 -16.09 -13.25 -25.76
CA MET A 12 -14.81 -13.74 -25.21
C MET A 12 -14.03 -12.67 -24.46
N CYS A 13 -14.06 -11.41 -24.91
CA CYS A 13 -13.37 -10.31 -24.22
C CYS A 13 -13.98 -9.97 -22.85
N LEU A 14 -15.29 -10.22 -22.65
CA LEU A 14 -15.97 -9.97 -21.38
C LEU A 14 -15.62 -11.00 -20.29
N PHE A 15 -15.12 -12.19 -20.65
CA PHE A 15 -14.66 -13.18 -19.66
C PHE A 15 -13.28 -12.86 -19.10
N LEU A 16 -12.45 -12.11 -19.82
CA LEU A 16 -11.09 -11.75 -19.41
C LEU A 16 -11.03 -10.57 -18.43
N SER A 17 -12.15 -9.88 -18.18
CA SER A 17 -12.21 -8.67 -17.33
C SER A 17 -12.48 -8.96 -15.85
N ASN A 18 -12.65 -10.23 -15.46
CA ASN A 18 -12.91 -10.62 -14.07
C ASN A 18 -11.64 -11.08 -13.34
N VAL A 19 -10.53 -10.34 -13.45
CA VAL A 19 -9.44 -10.41 -12.44
C VAL A 19 -9.92 -9.58 -11.25
N HIS A 20 -10.92 -10.08 -10.54
CA HIS A 20 -11.26 -9.57 -9.23
C HIS A 20 -10.30 -10.26 -8.24
N ALA A 21 -9.18 -9.59 -7.96
CA ALA A 21 -8.39 -9.86 -6.76
C ALA A 21 -9.27 -9.52 -5.55
N THR A 22 -10.18 -10.43 -5.23
CA THR A 22 -11.06 -10.34 -4.07
C THR A 22 -10.19 -10.67 -2.88
N GLU A 23 -9.63 -9.64 -2.26
CA GLU A 23 -8.90 -9.79 -1.01
C GLU A 23 -9.77 -10.59 -0.04
N THR A 24 -9.25 -11.71 0.45
CA THR A 24 -10.01 -12.54 1.39
C THR A 24 -10.23 -11.76 2.69
N LEU A 25 -11.34 -11.99 3.41
CA LEU A 25 -11.61 -11.33 4.70
C LEU A 25 -10.42 -11.27 5.68
N PRO A 26 -9.53 -12.30 5.79
CA PRO A 26 -8.32 -12.19 6.58
C PRO A 26 -7.26 -11.23 6.01
N GLU A 27 -7.04 -11.18 4.69
CA GLU A 27 -6.10 -10.24 4.06
C GLU A 27 -6.51 -8.78 4.28
N LYS A 28 -7.82 -8.49 4.22
CA LYS A 28 -8.37 -7.17 4.53
C LYS A 28 -8.12 -6.76 5.98
N ASN A 29 -8.05 -7.72 6.90
CA ASN A 29 -7.81 -7.46 8.31
C ASN A 29 -6.32 -7.23 8.59
N GLU A 30 -5.43 -7.92 7.87
CA GLU A 30 -3.98 -7.67 7.95
C GLU A 30 -3.59 -6.33 7.33
N SER A 31 -4.13 -5.99 6.16
CA SER A 31 -3.88 -4.69 5.52
C SER A 31 -4.34 -3.54 6.41
N PHE A 32 -5.53 -3.65 7.01
CA PHE A 32 -6.05 -2.68 7.96
C PHE A 32 -5.17 -2.53 9.22
N LYS A 33 -4.66 -3.65 9.77
CA LYS A 33 -3.73 -3.60 10.92
C LYS A 33 -2.42 -2.89 10.58
N ASN A 34 -1.85 -3.17 9.42
CA ASN A 34 -0.62 -2.52 8.95
C ASN A 34 -0.86 -1.02 8.74
N GLU A 35 -2.03 -0.65 8.19
CA GLU A 35 -2.41 0.75 7.98
C GLU A 35 -2.49 1.52 9.30
N ILE A 36 -3.16 0.96 10.32
CA ILE A 36 -3.22 1.55 11.67
C ILE A 36 -1.81 1.69 12.26
N LYS A 37 -0.98 0.64 12.14
CA LYS A 37 0.38 0.66 12.69
C LYS A 37 1.21 1.76 12.03
N ARG A 38 1.15 1.91 10.71
CA ARG A 38 1.85 2.94 9.94
C ARG A 38 1.40 4.34 10.33
N ASP A 39 0.10 4.57 10.46
CA ASP A 39 -0.43 5.87 10.85
C ASP A 39 -0.05 6.23 12.30
N ALA A 40 -0.06 5.25 13.21
CA ALA A 40 0.44 5.45 14.57
C ALA A 40 1.95 5.78 14.59
N ASN A 41 2.76 5.05 13.82
CA ASN A 41 4.22 5.28 13.77
C ASN A 41 4.54 6.67 13.20
N LYS A 42 3.78 7.10 12.18
CA LYS A 42 3.88 8.45 11.62
C LYS A 42 3.55 9.51 12.65
N GLU A 43 2.48 9.33 13.44
CA GLU A 43 2.11 10.31 14.46
C GLU A 43 3.18 10.41 15.56
N LEU A 44 3.71 9.27 16.02
CA LEU A 44 4.84 9.25 16.96
C LEU A 44 6.07 9.96 16.40
N ASN A 45 6.41 9.71 15.14
CA ASN A 45 7.50 10.39 14.45
C ASN A 45 7.28 11.91 14.36
N ARG A 46 6.03 12.37 14.19
CA ARG A 46 5.69 13.80 14.19
C ARG A 46 5.85 14.42 15.57
N VAL A 47 5.46 13.68 16.62
CA VAL A 47 5.68 14.10 18.01
C VAL A 47 7.18 14.21 18.28
N ASP A 48 7.97 13.19 17.94
CA ASP A 48 9.43 13.19 18.11
C ASP A 48 10.12 14.33 17.34
N GLU A 49 9.67 14.62 16.12
CA GLU A 49 10.12 15.77 15.34
C GLU A 49 9.80 17.10 16.04
N ALA A 50 8.61 17.23 16.63
CA ALA A 50 8.13 18.45 17.28
C ALA A 50 8.72 18.67 18.67
N THR A 51 9.03 17.59 19.40
CA THR A 51 9.65 17.64 20.74
C THR A 51 11.17 17.62 20.70
N CYS A 52 11.78 17.66 19.51
CA CYS A 52 13.23 17.70 19.40
C CYS A 52 13.79 19.02 19.97
N THR A 53 14.60 18.92 21.02
CA THR A 53 15.28 20.05 21.67
C THR A 53 16.80 20.05 21.45
N GLY A 54 17.27 19.27 20.47
CA GLY A 54 18.69 19.19 20.11
C GLY A 54 19.15 20.35 19.23
N THR A 55 20.34 20.24 18.65
CA THR A 55 20.81 21.21 17.65
C THR A 55 19.98 21.13 16.36
N ASP A 56 19.93 22.21 15.56
CA ASP A 56 19.21 22.23 14.27
C ASP A 56 19.59 21.06 13.36
N THR A 57 20.89 20.72 13.32
CA THR A 57 21.42 19.58 12.58
C THR A 57 20.94 18.23 13.10
N GLU A 58 20.83 18.06 14.42
CA GLU A 58 20.32 16.83 15.02
C GLU A 58 18.82 16.67 14.79
N CYS A 59 18.03 17.74 14.99
CA CYS A 59 16.59 17.68 14.74
C CYS A 59 16.28 17.47 13.25
N MET A 60 17.07 18.09 12.36
CA MET A 60 16.95 17.84 10.92
C MET A 60 17.33 16.41 10.54
N LYS A 61 18.39 15.85 11.15
CA LYS A 61 18.77 14.45 10.95
C LYS A 61 17.68 13.50 11.45
N ASN A 62 17.11 13.77 12.63
CA ASN A 62 16.02 12.98 13.20
C ASN A 62 14.80 12.97 12.28
N LYS A 63 14.39 14.16 11.81
CA LYS A 63 13.31 14.32 10.84
C LYS A 63 13.54 13.56 9.53
N ILE A 64 14.76 13.60 9.00
CA ILE A 64 15.11 12.84 7.78
C ILE A 64 15.06 11.34 8.05
N GLY A 65 15.54 10.88 9.21
CA GLY A 65 15.45 9.49 9.64
C GLY A 65 14.01 9.00 9.67
N ASN A 66 13.17 9.69 10.44
CA ASN A 66 11.74 9.38 10.61
C ASN A 66 11.02 9.30 9.25
N ARG A 67 11.23 10.29 8.37
CA ARG A 67 10.62 10.29 7.03
C ARG A 67 11.15 9.20 6.11
N THR A 68 12.40 8.79 6.27
CA THR A 68 12.98 7.68 5.51
C THR A 68 12.37 6.35 5.95
N GLU A 69 12.16 6.18 7.25
CA GLU A 69 11.50 5.00 7.82
C GLU A 69 10.04 4.90 7.38
N GLU A 70 9.28 6.00 7.46
CA GLU A 70 7.91 6.10 6.90
C GLU A 70 7.85 5.66 5.43
N GLY A 71 8.83 6.10 4.62
CA GLY A 71 8.91 5.73 3.20
C GLY A 71 9.21 4.24 2.98
N LYS A 72 10.07 3.63 3.82
CA LYS A 72 10.37 2.20 3.75
C LYS A 72 9.17 1.34 4.12
N GLU A 73 8.45 1.71 5.17
CA GLU A 73 7.23 1.01 5.59
C GLU A 73 6.17 1.04 4.47
N LEU A 74 5.97 2.19 3.82
CA LEU A 74 5.04 2.32 2.69
C LEU A 74 5.40 1.40 1.52
N ILE A 75 6.69 1.29 1.19
CA ILE A 75 7.18 0.41 0.12
C ILE A 75 7.00 -1.06 0.51
N GLN A 76 7.31 -1.41 1.76
CA GLN A 76 7.16 -2.76 2.27
C GLN A 76 5.69 -3.21 2.27
N ASP A 77 4.76 -2.35 2.71
CA ASP A 77 3.33 -2.62 2.67
C ASP A 77 2.84 -2.87 1.24
N LYS A 78 3.21 -2.02 0.28
CA LYS A 78 2.87 -2.23 -1.13
C LYS A 78 3.47 -3.51 -1.69
N SER A 79 4.70 -3.85 -1.30
CA SER A 79 5.34 -5.09 -1.74
C SER A 79 4.61 -6.32 -1.20
N ASN A 80 4.16 -6.28 0.07
CA ASN A 80 3.40 -7.37 0.69
C ASN A 80 2.00 -7.49 0.08
N GLU A 81 1.34 -6.37 -0.21
CA GLU A 81 0.05 -6.34 -0.89
C GLU A 81 0.14 -6.97 -2.29
N ILE A 82 1.18 -6.64 -3.06
CA ILE A 82 1.43 -7.25 -4.38
C ILE A 82 1.69 -8.76 -4.23
N LYS A 83 2.49 -9.17 -3.23
CA LYS A 83 2.77 -10.58 -3.00
C LYS A 83 1.50 -11.37 -2.67
N ASN A 84 0.66 -10.85 -1.77
CA ASN A 84 -0.60 -11.48 -1.40
C ASN A 84 -1.63 -11.50 -2.54
N LYS A 85 -1.53 -10.61 -3.53
CA LYS A 85 -2.38 -10.63 -4.74
C LYS A 85 -1.89 -11.60 -5.81
N VAL A 86 -0.64 -12.07 -5.71
CA VAL A 86 0.01 -12.98 -6.68
C VAL A 86 -0.03 -14.42 -6.19
N ASP A 87 0.04 -14.65 -4.87
CA ASP A 87 -0.24 -15.96 -4.22
C ASP A 87 -1.74 -16.31 -4.26
#